data_AF-A0ABD5LRG0-F1
#
_entry.id   AF-A0ABD5LRG0-F1
#
_cell.length_a   1.000
_cell.length_b   1.000
_cell.length_c   1.000
_cell.angle_alpha   90.00
_cell.angle_beta   90.00
_cell.angle_gamma   90.00
#
_symmetry.space_group_name_H-M   'P 1'
#
loop_
_entity.id
_entity.type
_entity.pdbx_description
1 polymer ?
#
loop_
_entity_poly.entity_id
_entity_poly.type
_entity_poly.pdbx_seq_one_letter_code
_entity_poly.pdbx_strand_id
1 'polypeptide(L)'
;MFAKLSGISFLAVVASTIAANSACLKEADVQRHNADLKSHSENVGRKDGSVVAIYRQKGGARFVEVVRQNRCIATIEVLSADELDRKYDLMASLWDERAIAQEEALDNEGMDEGDETEVVSDSDLPFLAMDQFPVSIYSGPIRLPDFKGRDRDFATFRTRISNGMKAGINFSGQYAITQIGCGSSCSIAFVSDLKTGHQFRFPYGGEEAGPVTLKHTAGSRLLIATWRDGDQCVLESMIFNAGTWDSLAKHPIGDSDACYEDIDDNISAFKSKREMSGANEVPASGNKSANADHAKAQTDQQPPANVSQSAGMTEYDNINVAALLDLYEAYDFIRACFKARENQFPAYLSQQEMAKAEADFLKDEAEILKRDPRIDKQAVSRRAHELNSFFTTAILVNGMLKMNYEHRKACRTLASIFPPGIENARLKKREKQNTGGGLIVPQDPRFR
;
A
#
# COMPACT_ATOMS: atom_id res chain seq x y z
N MET A 1 -6.89 -75.98 -21.08
CA MET A 1 -6.25 -74.90 -21.86
C MET A 1 -5.21 -74.28 -20.95
N PHE A 2 -3.93 -74.64 -21.08
CA PHE A 2 -2.92 -74.02 -21.97
C PHE A 2 -2.79 -72.49 -21.78
N ALA A 3 -1.62 -71.89 -21.54
CA ALA A 3 -0.32 -72.37 -21.02
C ALA A 3 0.58 -71.15 -20.66
N LYS A 4 1.56 -71.36 -19.76
CA LYS A 4 2.96 -70.83 -19.72
C LYS A 4 3.26 -69.38 -20.18
N LEU A 5 3.83 -68.51 -19.33
CA LEU A 5 5.24 -68.40 -18.87
C LEU A 5 6.20 -67.69 -19.85
N SER A 6 7.18 -66.98 -19.28
CA SER A 6 8.24 -66.18 -19.92
C SER A 6 7.81 -64.85 -20.55
N GLY A 7 8.60 -63.76 -20.50
CA GLY A 7 9.88 -63.56 -19.82
C GLY A 7 10.79 -62.57 -20.55
N ILE A 8 11.50 -61.72 -19.80
CA ILE A 8 12.71 -60.97 -20.21
C ILE A 8 12.53 -59.94 -21.35
N SER A 9 12.65 -58.65 -21.01
CA SER A 9 13.78 -57.82 -21.49
C SER A 9 13.81 -56.45 -20.82
N PHE A 10 14.99 -56.09 -20.31
CA PHE A 10 15.36 -54.70 -20.12
C PHE A 10 15.40 -54.01 -21.48
N LEU A 11 14.66 -52.91 -21.64
CA LEU A 11 15.01 -51.86 -22.58
C LEU A 11 15.13 -50.56 -21.81
N ALA A 12 16.36 -50.08 -21.70
CA ALA A 12 16.64 -48.79 -21.10
C ALA A 12 15.88 -47.71 -21.87
N VAL A 13 15.09 -46.89 -21.15
CA VAL A 13 14.65 -45.61 -21.69
C VAL A 13 15.90 -44.74 -21.77
N VAL A 14 16.53 -44.76 -22.95
CA VAL A 14 17.66 -43.89 -23.28
C VAL A 14 17.19 -42.46 -23.07
N ALA A 15 17.91 -41.71 -22.23
CA ALA A 15 17.74 -40.28 -22.12
C ALA A 15 18.21 -39.64 -23.43
N SER A 16 17.30 -39.52 -24.40
CA SER A 16 17.54 -38.83 -25.66
C SER A 16 17.62 -37.32 -25.41
N THR A 17 18.79 -36.85 -25.00
CA THR A 17 19.16 -35.44 -25.07
C THR A 17 19.17 -35.01 -26.53
N ILE A 18 18.07 -34.41 -26.99
CA ILE A 18 18.02 -33.77 -28.31
C ILE A 18 18.86 -32.50 -28.24
N ALA A 19 20.15 -32.64 -28.53
CA ALA A 19 21.01 -31.52 -28.88
C ALA A 19 20.61 -31.05 -30.29
N ALA A 20 19.65 -30.12 -30.36
CA ALA A 20 19.29 -29.47 -31.60
C ALA A 20 20.41 -28.52 -32.03
N ASN A 21 21.13 -28.87 -33.10
CA ASN A 21 22.06 -27.96 -33.78
C ASN A 21 21.26 -26.88 -34.54
N SER A 22 20.71 -25.90 -33.84
CA SER A 22 20.32 -24.63 -34.46
C SER A 22 21.59 -23.89 -34.89
N ALA A 23 21.59 -23.35 -36.11
CA ALA A 23 22.69 -22.50 -36.56
C ALA A 23 22.72 -21.22 -35.70
N CYS A 24 23.90 -20.87 -35.16
CA CYS A 24 24.04 -19.69 -34.32
C CYS A 24 23.50 -18.43 -35.02
N LEU A 25 22.62 -17.72 -34.33
CA LEU A 25 22.21 -16.38 -34.75
C LEU A 25 23.43 -15.45 -34.66
N LYS A 26 23.49 -14.46 -35.55
CA LYS A 26 24.60 -13.50 -35.62
C LYS A 26 24.22 -12.23 -34.86
N GLU A 27 25.21 -11.45 -34.43
CA GLU A 27 24.96 -10.16 -33.78
C GLU A 27 24.18 -9.18 -34.69
N ALA A 28 24.28 -9.34 -36.01
CA ALA A 28 23.48 -8.60 -37.00
C ALA A 28 21.98 -8.99 -37.02
N ASP A 29 21.59 -10.13 -36.43
CA ASP A 29 20.18 -10.47 -36.19
C ASP A 29 19.62 -9.64 -35.02
N VAL A 30 20.41 -9.37 -33.98
CA VAL A 30 20.00 -8.53 -32.83
C VAL A 30 19.69 -7.09 -33.28
N GLN A 31 20.54 -6.53 -34.13
CA GLN A 31 20.34 -5.18 -34.69
C GLN A 31 19.08 -5.08 -35.56
N ARG A 32 18.66 -6.16 -36.23
CA ARG A 32 17.41 -6.21 -37.02
C ARG A 32 16.14 -6.10 -36.18
N HIS A 33 16.23 -6.31 -34.86
CA HIS A 33 15.11 -6.07 -33.93
C HIS A 33 15.12 -4.66 -33.32
N ASN A 34 15.86 -3.70 -33.90
CA ASN A 34 16.03 -2.33 -33.40
C ASN A 34 16.54 -2.25 -31.95
N ALA A 35 17.27 -3.27 -31.47
CA ALA A 35 17.87 -3.25 -30.14
C ALA A 35 18.85 -2.08 -29.98
N ASP A 36 18.71 -1.28 -28.92
CA ASP A 36 19.75 -0.33 -28.55
C ASP A 36 20.85 -1.03 -27.77
N LEU A 37 21.91 -1.39 -28.48
CA LEU A 37 23.11 -2.03 -27.94
C LEU A 37 23.86 -1.18 -26.90
N LYS A 38 23.47 0.11 -26.70
CA LYS A 38 23.96 0.96 -25.61
C LYS A 38 23.14 0.86 -24.32
N SER A 39 21.88 0.44 -24.38
CA SER A 39 20.94 0.35 -23.24
C SER A 39 21.07 -0.95 -22.41
N HIS A 40 22.25 -1.57 -22.41
CA HIS A 40 22.47 -2.91 -21.89
C HIS A 40 22.33 -2.98 -20.35
N SER A 41 21.41 -3.81 -19.85
CA SER A 41 21.42 -4.30 -18.46
C SER A 41 22.41 -5.45 -18.30
N GLU A 42 23.00 -5.60 -17.11
CA GLU A 42 24.07 -6.59 -16.85
C GLU A 42 23.72 -8.04 -17.25
N ASN A 43 24.76 -8.79 -17.65
CA ASN A 43 24.65 -10.17 -18.14
C ASN A 43 24.20 -11.13 -17.02
N VAL A 44 22.95 -11.59 -17.07
CA VAL A 44 22.42 -12.57 -16.11
C VAL A 44 22.86 -13.98 -16.49
N GLY A 45 23.78 -14.55 -15.73
CA GLY A 45 24.21 -15.95 -15.87
C GLY A 45 23.17 -16.93 -15.30
N ARG A 46 22.72 -17.88 -16.11
CA ARG A 46 21.78 -18.94 -15.73
C ARG A 46 22.51 -20.22 -15.29
N LYS A 47 21.82 -21.06 -14.51
CA LYS A 47 22.34 -22.34 -13.99
C LYS A 47 22.69 -23.38 -15.07
N ASP A 48 22.18 -23.20 -16.30
CA ASP A 48 22.49 -24.01 -17.48
C ASP A 48 23.74 -23.54 -18.24
N GLY A 49 24.43 -22.49 -17.75
CA GLY A 49 25.59 -21.89 -18.40
C GLY A 49 25.26 -20.94 -19.55
N SER A 50 23.96 -20.66 -19.80
CA SER A 50 23.57 -19.60 -20.71
C SER A 50 23.67 -18.22 -20.05
N VAL A 51 23.92 -17.20 -20.85
CA VAL A 51 24.02 -15.80 -20.44
C VAL A 51 22.93 -15.01 -21.14
N VAL A 52 22.15 -14.25 -20.38
CA VAL A 52 21.10 -13.38 -20.90
C VAL A 52 21.61 -11.95 -20.91
N ALA A 53 21.47 -11.28 -22.05
CA ALA A 53 21.51 -9.82 -22.15
C ALA A 53 20.11 -9.30 -22.54
N ILE A 54 19.72 -8.16 -21.99
CA ILE A 54 18.47 -7.48 -22.30
C ILE A 54 18.81 -6.07 -22.81
N TYR A 55 18.16 -5.66 -23.89
CA TYR A 55 18.31 -4.33 -24.51
C TYR A 55 16.93 -3.68 -24.66
N ARG A 56 16.82 -2.35 -24.60
CA ARG A 56 15.60 -1.61 -25.00
C ARG A 56 15.47 -1.64 -26.53
N GLN A 57 14.25 -1.74 -27.06
CA GLN A 57 13.98 -1.55 -28.48
C GLN A 57 13.88 -0.04 -28.78
N LYS A 58 14.63 0.45 -29.77
CA LYS A 58 14.60 1.87 -30.16
C LYS A 58 13.22 2.28 -30.65
N GLY A 59 12.71 3.40 -30.13
CA GLY A 59 11.39 3.93 -30.50
C GLY A 59 10.21 3.14 -29.92
N GLY A 60 10.37 2.41 -28.81
CA GLY A 60 9.24 1.73 -28.17
C GLY A 60 9.51 1.23 -26.75
N ALA A 61 8.43 0.84 -26.06
CA ALA A 61 8.44 0.31 -24.69
C ALA A 61 8.63 -1.23 -24.62
N ARG A 62 9.33 -1.82 -25.61
CA ARG A 62 9.62 -3.26 -25.67
C ARG A 62 11.11 -3.53 -25.45
N PHE A 63 11.41 -4.76 -25.06
CA PHE A 63 12.76 -5.22 -24.72
C PHE A 63 13.17 -6.37 -25.66
N VAL A 64 14.43 -6.40 -26.04
CA VAL A 64 15.04 -7.46 -26.83
C VAL A 64 15.88 -8.33 -25.89
N GLU A 65 15.38 -9.52 -25.57
CA GLU A 65 16.12 -10.57 -24.89
C GLU A 65 17.07 -11.25 -25.88
N VAL A 66 18.33 -11.43 -25.50
CA VAL A 66 19.31 -12.20 -26.26
C VAL A 66 19.93 -13.24 -25.34
N VAL A 67 19.63 -14.52 -25.58
CA VAL A 67 20.22 -15.63 -24.83
C VAL A 67 21.43 -16.16 -25.59
N ARG A 68 22.59 -16.12 -24.95
CA ARG A 68 23.86 -16.64 -25.48
C ARG A 68 24.23 -17.93 -24.75
N GLN A 69 24.61 -18.96 -25.51
CA GLN A 69 25.25 -20.17 -24.98
C GLN A 69 26.68 -20.21 -25.54
N ASN A 70 27.68 -20.15 -24.66
CA ASN A 70 29.08 -19.94 -25.03
C ASN A 70 29.25 -18.70 -25.93
N ARG A 71 29.73 -18.88 -27.18
CA ARG A 71 29.89 -17.80 -28.19
C ARG A 71 28.76 -17.74 -29.22
N CYS A 72 27.66 -18.44 -28.97
CA CYS A 72 26.54 -18.62 -29.90
C CYS A 72 25.31 -17.88 -29.36
N ILE A 73 24.65 -17.04 -30.17
CA ILE A 73 23.31 -16.55 -29.82
C ILE A 73 22.33 -17.68 -30.12
N ALA A 74 21.64 -18.15 -29.08
CA ALA A 74 20.68 -19.24 -29.15
C ALA A 74 19.27 -18.75 -29.48
N THR A 75 18.83 -17.64 -28.87
CA THR A 75 17.53 -17.01 -29.14
C THR A 75 17.63 -15.48 -29.09
N ILE A 76 16.71 -14.84 -29.82
CA ILE A 76 16.41 -13.41 -29.75
C ILE A 76 14.89 -13.29 -29.64
N GLU A 77 14.37 -12.66 -28.59
CA GLU A 77 12.93 -12.49 -28.36
C GLU A 77 12.59 -11.03 -28.05
N VAL A 78 11.43 -10.54 -28.53
CA VAL A 78 10.99 -9.16 -28.26
C VAL A 78 9.82 -9.15 -27.28
N LEU A 79 10.11 -8.88 -26.02
CA LEU A 79 9.17 -8.94 -24.90
C LEU A 79 8.58 -7.56 -24.60
N SER A 80 7.33 -7.52 -24.15
CA SER A 80 6.77 -6.38 -23.41
C SER A 80 7.33 -6.33 -21.98
N ALA A 81 7.10 -5.21 -21.26
CA ALA A 81 7.50 -5.08 -19.86
C ALA A 81 6.94 -6.23 -18.99
N ASP A 82 5.63 -6.49 -19.09
CA ASP A 82 4.94 -7.63 -18.46
C ASP A 82 5.57 -9.00 -18.76
N GLU A 83 5.96 -9.24 -20.01
CA GLU A 83 6.54 -10.52 -20.43
C GLU A 83 7.97 -10.68 -19.92
N LEU A 84 8.74 -9.58 -19.89
CA LEU A 84 10.10 -9.55 -19.33
C LEU A 84 10.05 -9.79 -17.82
N ASP A 85 9.17 -9.10 -17.10
CA ASP A 85 9.04 -9.25 -15.65
C ASP A 85 8.62 -10.67 -15.27
N ARG A 86 7.54 -11.21 -15.84
CA ARG A 86 7.07 -12.58 -15.59
C ARG A 86 8.13 -13.66 -15.88
N LYS A 87 9.12 -13.37 -16.74
CA LYS A 87 10.16 -14.31 -17.17
C LYS A 87 11.43 -14.24 -16.32
N TYR A 88 11.66 -13.13 -15.61
CA TYR A 88 12.91 -12.89 -14.86
C TYR A 88 12.71 -12.42 -13.41
N ASP A 89 11.48 -12.15 -12.97
CA ASP A 89 11.14 -11.71 -11.60
C ASP A 89 11.86 -10.39 -11.22
N LEU A 90 11.93 -9.45 -12.17
CA LEU A 90 12.78 -8.25 -12.10
C LEU A 90 12.13 -7.07 -11.35
N MET A 91 10.80 -7.08 -11.17
CA MET A 91 10.06 -6.04 -10.44
C MET A 91 10.31 -6.01 -8.92
N ALA A 92 11.36 -6.69 -8.43
CA ALA A 92 11.86 -6.58 -7.06
C ALA A 92 13.22 -5.86 -6.92
N SER A 93 13.92 -5.50 -8.02
CA SER A 93 15.30 -4.99 -7.93
C SER A 93 15.75 -3.96 -8.99
N LEU A 94 14.92 -3.57 -9.96
CA LEU A 94 15.33 -2.65 -11.04
C LEU A 94 14.48 -1.37 -11.19
N TRP A 95 13.50 -1.14 -10.31
CA TRP A 95 12.71 0.10 -10.29
C TRP A 95 13.03 0.91 -9.03
N ASP A 96 14.32 1.15 -8.84
CA ASP A 96 14.85 2.16 -7.92
C ASP A 96 15.86 3.02 -8.70
N GLU A 97 15.68 4.35 -8.59
CA GLU A 97 16.45 5.45 -9.19
C GLU A 97 16.62 5.56 -10.74
N ARG A 98 15.94 6.57 -11.32
CA ARG A 98 16.26 7.33 -12.57
C ARG A 98 16.13 6.64 -13.95
N ALA A 99 14.91 6.51 -14.53
CA ALA A 99 14.73 6.43 -16.01
C ALA A 99 13.31 6.66 -16.61
N ILE A 100 12.37 7.38 -15.98
CA ILE A 100 11.11 7.80 -16.65
C ILE A 100 10.86 9.29 -16.42
N ALA A 101 11.78 10.13 -16.91
CA ALA A 101 11.66 11.59 -16.89
C ALA A 101 12.59 12.25 -17.93
N GLN A 102 12.58 11.78 -19.19
CA GLN A 102 13.19 12.43 -20.37
C GLN A 102 12.96 11.60 -21.66
N GLU A 103 11.73 11.58 -22.20
CA GLU A 103 11.50 11.32 -23.65
C GLU A 103 10.06 11.63 -24.16
N GLU A 104 9.21 12.31 -23.38
CA GLU A 104 7.90 12.85 -23.86
C GLU A 104 7.88 14.39 -23.99
N ALA A 105 9.05 15.04 -23.90
CA ALA A 105 9.21 16.49 -24.03
C ALA A 105 9.58 16.96 -25.45
N LEU A 106 9.46 16.08 -26.47
CA LEU A 106 9.77 16.36 -27.87
C LEU A 106 8.73 15.72 -28.80
N ASP A 107 7.52 16.27 -28.80
CA ASP A 107 6.65 16.43 -29.98
C ASP A 107 5.39 17.22 -29.58
N ASN A 108 5.56 18.53 -29.39
CA ASN A 108 4.48 19.51 -29.30
C ASN A 108 4.97 20.90 -29.75
N GLU A 109 5.49 20.98 -30.98
CA GLU A 109 5.54 22.27 -31.68
C GLU A 109 4.20 22.53 -32.37
N GLY A 110 3.36 23.39 -31.79
CA GLY A 110 2.16 23.88 -32.46
C GLY A 110 1.09 24.51 -31.57
N MET A 111 1.00 25.85 -31.65
CA MET A 111 -0.06 26.72 -31.08
C MET A 111 -0.03 26.85 -29.54
N ASP A 112 -0.22 28.02 -28.93
CA ASP A 112 -0.66 29.33 -29.44
C ASP A 112 0.09 30.48 -28.73
N GLU A 113 0.16 31.67 -29.33
CA GLU A 113 0.75 32.87 -28.68
C GLU A 113 -0.29 33.64 -27.84
N GLY A 114 0.01 33.88 -26.56
CA GLY A 114 -0.74 34.77 -25.65
C GLY A 114 -1.25 34.01 -24.42
N ASP A 115 -0.76 34.23 -23.20
CA ASP A 115 -0.60 35.51 -22.49
C ASP A 115 0.44 35.36 -21.36
N GLU A 116 0.96 36.46 -20.80
CA GLU A 116 1.99 36.40 -19.75
C GLU A 116 1.40 36.00 -18.39
N THR A 117 1.34 34.70 -18.09
CA THR A 117 0.96 34.20 -16.76
C THR A 117 2.06 34.53 -15.73
N GLU A 118 1.74 35.41 -14.79
CA GLU A 118 2.58 35.68 -13.62
C GLU A 118 2.76 34.38 -12.81
N VAL A 119 4.00 33.88 -12.77
CA VAL A 119 4.38 32.70 -11.98
C VAL A 119 4.24 33.05 -10.50
N VAL A 120 3.33 32.37 -9.80
CA VAL A 120 3.21 32.49 -8.34
C VAL A 120 4.49 31.95 -7.71
N SER A 121 5.29 32.84 -7.10
CA SER A 121 6.51 32.42 -6.42
C SER A 121 6.20 31.58 -5.18
N ASP A 122 7.10 30.66 -4.83
CA ASP A 122 7.00 29.80 -3.63
C ASP A 122 6.87 30.56 -2.29
N SER A 123 6.99 31.90 -2.31
CA SER A 123 6.62 32.80 -1.21
C SER A 123 5.17 32.66 -0.76
N ASP A 124 4.24 32.38 -1.67
CA ASP A 124 2.81 32.60 -1.44
C ASP A 124 2.08 31.33 -0.95
N LEU A 125 2.74 30.18 -1.07
CA LEU A 125 2.31 28.88 -0.52
C LEU A 125 3.40 28.33 0.42
N PRO A 126 3.72 29.04 1.52
CA PRO A 126 4.86 28.73 2.38
C PRO A 126 4.82 27.30 2.92
N PHE A 127 3.62 26.77 3.16
CA PHE A 127 3.38 25.40 3.63
C PHE A 127 3.77 24.30 2.63
N LEU A 128 4.11 24.62 1.37
CA LEU A 128 4.66 23.68 0.38
C LEU A 128 6.18 23.84 0.16
N ALA A 129 6.77 24.91 0.70
CA ALA A 129 8.15 25.30 0.47
C ALA A 129 9.10 24.69 1.52
N MET A 130 9.73 23.56 1.17
CA MET A 130 10.59 22.78 2.08
C MET A 130 11.78 23.57 2.63
N ASP A 131 12.30 24.53 1.87
CA ASP A 131 13.41 25.42 2.21
C ASP A 131 13.05 26.49 3.26
N GLN A 132 11.76 26.81 3.43
CA GLN A 132 11.26 27.72 4.46
C GLN A 132 11.22 27.11 5.88
N PHE A 133 11.43 25.80 6.00
CA PHE A 133 11.46 25.08 7.29
C PHE A 133 12.83 24.47 7.64
N PRO A 134 13.95 25.22 7.53
CA PRO A 134 15.30 24.65 7.63
C PRO A 134 15.61 24.14 9.05
N VAL A 135 16.43 23.09 9.14
CA VAL A 135 16.94 22.54 10.39
C VAL A 135 18.34 21.94 10.25
N SER A 136 19.15 22.08 11.30
CA SER A 136 20.49 21.49 11.36
C SER A 136 20.44 19.97 11.46
N ILE A 137 21.27 19.28 10.67
CA ILE A 137 21.38 17.82 10.69
C ILE A 137 22.25 17.36 11.86
N TYR A 138 21.75 16.41 12.64
CA TYR A 138 22.44 15.74 13.75
C TYR A 138 23.55 14.83 13.22
N SER A 139 24.77 15.03 13.69
CA SER A 139 25.97 14.30 13.26
C SER A 139 26.53 13.33 14.31
N GLY A 140 25.74 13.00 15.34
CA GLY A 140 26.17 12.11 16.43
C GLY A 140 25.87 10.63 16.15
N PRO A 141 26.21 9.73 17.09
CA PRO A 141 25.95 8.30 16.94
C PRO A 141 24.45 8.00 16.90
N ILE A 142 24.09 7.05 16.04
CA ILE A 142 22.71 6.52 15.92
C ILE A 142 22.44 5.57 17.09
N ARG A 143 21.30 5.77 17.77
CA ARG A 143 20.77 4.85 18.78
C ARG A 143 19.61 4.05 18.20
N LEU A 144 19.70 2.72 18.23
CA LEU A 144 18.61 1.84 17.78
C LEU A 144 17.50 1.71 18.84
N PRO A 145 16.29 1.25 18.46
CA PRO A 145 15.14 1.20 19.36
C PRO A 145 15.25 0.08 20.39
N ASP A 146 14.61 0.28 21.54
CA ASP A 146 14.44 -0.74 22.56
C ASP A 146 13.13 -1.51 22.34
N PHE A 147 13.15 -2.44 21.38
CA PHE A 147 12.03 -3.33 21.07
C PHE A 147 11.69 -4.33 22.20
N LYS A 148 12.41 -4.32 23.34
CA LYS A 148 12.13 -5.20 24.50
C LYS A 148 11.49 -4.44 25.66
N GLY A 149 11.78 -3.15 25.80
CA GLY A 149 11.17 -2.24 26.76
C GLY A 149 10.33 -1.17 26.06
N ARG A 150 10.89 0.03 25.89
CA ARG A 150 10.14 1.26 25.50
C ARG A 150 9.40 1.11 24.17
N ASP A 151 10.07 0.63 23.13
CA ASP A 151 9.56 0.60 21.75
C ASP A 151 8.99 -0.79 21.40
N ARG A 152 8.58 -1.59 22.40
CA ARG A 152 8.04 -2.94 22.21
C ARG A 152 6.85 -2.98 21.24
N ASP A 153 6.01 -1.95 21.23
CA ASP A 153 4.81 -1.91 20.39
C ASP A 153 5.12 -1.60 18.91
N PHE A 154 6.42 -1.48 18.57
CA PHE A 154 6.97 -1.43 17.22
C PHE A 154 7.78 -2.69 16.86
N ALA A 155 7.88 -3.68 17.76
CA ALA A 155 8.73 -4.86 17.59
C ALA A 155 8.33 -5.77 16.42
N THR A 156 7.08 -5.71 15.97
CA THR A 156 6.58 -6.38 14.75
C THR A 156 7.30 -5.88 13.50
N PHE A 157 7.67 -4.59 13.44
CA PHE A 157 8.36 -3.95 12.31
C PHE A 157 9.87 -3.77 12.54
N ARG A 158 10.43 -4.36 13.61
CA ARG A 158 11.81 -4.13 14.10
C ARG A 158 12.89 -4.14 13.02
N THR A 159 12.81 -5.06 12.05
CA THR A 159 13.82 -5.18 10.98
C THR A 159 13.75 -4.01 10.01
N ARG A 160 12.53 -3.63 9.59
CA ARG A 160 12.30 -2.51 8.66
C ARG A 160 12.72 -1.19 9.30
N ILE A 161 12.25 -0.93 10.53
CA ILE A 161 12.64 0.24 11.35
C ILE A 161 14.16 0.29 11.55
N SER A 162 14.79 -0.81 11.97
CA SER A 162 16.25 -0.85 12.19
C SER A 162 17.05 -0.62 10.91
N ASN A 163 16.52 -0.98 9.74
CA ASN A 163 17.17 -0.74 8.46
C ASN A 163 16.99 0.72 8.01
N GLY A 164 15.79 1.30 8.13
CA GLY A 164 15.55 2.71 7.87
C GLY A 164 16.43 3.63 8.73
N MET A 165 16.53 3.35 10.04
CA MET A 165 17.44 4.09 10.93
C MET A 165 18.93 3.95 10.56
N LYS A 166 19.35 2.83 9.97
CA LYS A 166 20.73 2.63 9.50
C LYS A 166 21.02 3.32 8.18
N ALA A 167 19.99 3.61 7.37
CA ALA A 167 20.13 4.41 6.15
C ALA A 167 20.48 5.87 6.47
N GLY A 168 20.16 6.33 7.69
CA GLY A 168 20.52 7.64 8.21
C GLY A 168 19.33 8.58 8.36
N ILE A 169 19.61 9.87 8.51
CA ILE A 169 18.60 10.92 8.69
C ILE A 169 18.03 11.29 7.33
N ASN A 170 16.71 11.20 7.19
CA ASN A 170 15.98 11.62 5.98
C ASN A 170 14.88 12.66 6.26
N PHE A 171 14.68 13.06 7.52
CA PHE A 171 13.65 14.01 7.94
C PHE A 171 14.06 14.86 9.15
N SER A 172 13.69 16.15 9.14
CA SER A 172 13.67 17.06 10.29
C SER A 172 14.93 17.02 11.17
N GLY A 173 16.09 17.02 10.53
CA GLY A 173 17.42 17.17 11.14
C GLY A 173 17.93 15.98 11.96
N GLN A 174 17.06 15.14 12.55
CA GLN A 174 17.49 14.04 13.42
C GLN A 174 16.63 12.77 13.31
N TYR A 175 15.67 12.74 12.38
CA TYR A 175 14.71 11.65 12.26
C TYR A 175 14.91 10.83 10.97
N ALA A 176 14.50 9.57 11.03
CA ALA A 176 14.30 8.74 9.85
C ALA A 176 12.82 8.36 9.77
N ILE A 177 12.20 8.65 8.63
CA ILE A 177 10.91 8.11 8.24
C ILE A 177 11.14 6.77 7.55
N THR A 178 10.47 5.74 8.06
CA THR A 178 10.45 4.39 7.48
C THR A 178 9.03 4.07 7.06
N GLN A 179 8.76 4.20 5.76
CA GLN A 179 7.48 3.80 5.15
C GLN A 179 7.49 2.31 4.81
N ILE A 180 6.34 1.66 5.00
CA ILE A 180 6.19 0.22 4.93
C ILE A 180 4.85 -0.10 4.25
N GLY A 181 4.89 -0.73 3.08
CA GLY A 181 3.67 -1.27 2.45
C GLY A 181 3.01 -2.35 3.32
N CYS A 182 1.69 -2.26 3.49
CA CYS A 182 0.88 -3.26 4.20
C CYS A 182 0.21 -4.27 3.25
N GLY A 183 0.03 -3.90 1.98
CA GLY A 183 -0.68 -4.67 0.95
C GLY A 183 -1.68 -3.74 0.23
N SER A 184 -2.25 -4.15 -0.91
CA SER A 184 -3.37 -3.45 -1.56
C SER A 184 -3.21 -1.91 -1.70
N SER A 185 -2.00 -1.44 -2.04
CA SER A 185 -1.61 -0.01 -2.07
C SER A 185 -1.68 0.76 -0.74
N CYS A 186 -2.05 0.13 0.37
CA CYS A 186 -1.87 0.67 1.72
C CYS A 186 -0.38 0.72 2.12
N SER A 187 -0.02 1.78 2.83
CA SER A 187 1.24 1.86 3.57
C SER A 187 1.03 2.43 4.97
N ILE A 188 2.00 2.17 5.85
CA ILE A 188 2.14 2.78 7.18
C ILE A 188 3.53 3.40 7.27
N ALA A 189 3.69 4.47 8.05
CA ALA A 189 4.99 5.09 8.27
C ALA A 189 5.33 5.22 9.76
N PHE A 190 6.61 5.04 10.06
CA PHE A 190 7.19 5.23 11.39
C PHE A 190 8.22 6.34 11.36
N VAL A 191 8.23 7.19 12.40
CA VAL A 191 9.27 8.19 12.61
C VAL A 191 10.17 7.73 13.73
N SER A 192 11.45 7.57 13.41
CA SER A 192 12.49 7.14 14.34
C SER A 192 13.38 8.31 14.71
N ASP A 193 13.56 8.58 16.00
CA ASP A 193 14.57 9.51 16.50
C ASP A 193 15.94 8.82 16.51
N LEU A 194 16.89 9.25 15.66
CA LEU A 194 18.21 8.61 15.57
C LEU A 194 19.13 8.97 16.74
N LYS A 195 18.84 10.04 17.47
CA LYS A 195 19.60 10.48 18.64
C LYS A 195 19.20 9.73 19.91
N THR A 196 17.94 9.31 20.05
CA THR A 196 17.41 8.65 21.26
C THR A 196 16.94 7.20 21.08
N GLY A 197 16.67 6.79 19.84
CA GLY A 197 16.05 5.51 19.49
C GLY A 197 14.53 5.47 19.59
N HIS A 198 13.89 6.55 20.08
CA HIS A 198 12.43 6.60 20.27
C HIS A 198 11.68 6.41 18.94
N GLN A 199 10.58 5.66 18.99
CA GLN A 199 9.71 5.41 17.85
C GLN A 199 8.37 6.10 17.99
N PHE A 200 7.89 6.65 16.89
CA PHE A 200 6.61 7.33 16.78
C PHE A 200 5.87 6.83 15.53
N ARG A 201 4.54 6.91 15.54
CA ARG A 201 3.72 6.59 14.37
C ARG A 201 3.48 7.87 13.55
N PHE A 202 3.46 7.73 12.23
CA PHE A 202 2.79 8.69 11.37
C PHE A 202 1.27 8.60 11.64
N PRO A 203 0.50 9.71 11.61
CA PRO A 203 -0.90 9.69 12.05
C PRO A 203 -1.85 9.11 10.99
N TYR A 204 -1.39 8.98 9.74
CA TYR A 204 -2.14 8.43 8.61
C TYR A 204 -1.48 7.15 8.08
N GLY A 205 -2.21 6.41 7.24
CA GLY A 205 -1.83 5.10 6.72
C GLY A 205 -2.72 3.99 7.27
N GLY A 206 -2.42 2.75 6.91
CA GLY A 206 -3.33 1.62 7.15
C GLY A 206 -4.39 1.52 6.06
N GLU A 207 -5.41 0.71 6.31
CA GLU A 207 -6.46 0.38 5.32
C GLU A 207 -7.51 1.50 5.24
N GLU A 208 -7.72 2.24 6.34
CA GLU A 208 -8.60 3.41 6.39
C GLU A 208 -8.11 4.56 5.49
N ALA A 209 -6.82 4.90 5.53
CA ALA A 209 -6.27 6.14 4.98
C ALA A 209 -5.32 5.96 3.76
N GLY A 210 -5.24 4.75 3.19
CA GLY A 210 -4.36 4.47 2.04
C GLY A 210 -4.85 5.06 0.71
N PRO A 211 -4.06 4.97 -0.37
CA PRO A 211 -2.59 5.04 -0.36
C PRO A 211 -2.09 6.33 0.32
N VAL A 212 -0.87 6.27 0.85
CA VAL A 212 -0.20 7.43 1.47
C VAL A 212 1.13 7.64 0.77
N THR A 213 1.40 8.87 0.32
CA THR A 213 2.69 9.28 -0.26
C THR A 213 3.27 10.42 0.58
N LEU A 214 4.59 10.41 0.79
CA LEU A 214 5.27 11.33 1.72
C LEU A 214 6.44 12.05 1.03
N LYS A 215 6.45 13.39 1.12
CA LYS A 215 7.58 14.23 0.73
C LYS A 215 8.24 14.83 1.97
N HIS A 216 9.50 14.48 2.19
CA HIS A 216 10.30 14.95 3.32
C HIS A 216 11.78 15.05 2.95
N THR A 217 12.56 15.87 3.67
CA THR A 217 14.02 15.94 3.50
C THR A 217 14.74 16.07 4.84
N ALA A 218 16.00 15.63 4.89
CA ALA A 218 16.81 15.68 6.11
C ALA A 218 17.00 17.12 6.65
N GLY A 219 17.08 18.10 5.75
CA GLY A 219 17.29 19.51 6.08
C GLY A 219 16.03 20.31 6.41
N SER A 220 14.83 19.70 6.32
CA SER A 220 13.56 20.39 6.54
C SER A 220 12.71 19.77 7.65
N ARG A 221 12.06 20.62 8.45
CA ARG A 221 11.03 20.21 9.44
C ARG A 221 9.67 19.94 8.80
N LEU A 222 9.47 20.41 7.57
CA LEU A 222 8.24 20.19 6.80
C LEU A 222 8.17 18.74 6.33
N LEU A 223 6.99 18.16 6.45
CA LEU A 223 6.57 16.97 5.73
C LEU A 223 5.28 17.31 4.99
N ILE A 224 5.19 16.92 3.73
CA ILE A 224 3.97 16.99 2.94
C ILE A 224 3.52 15.55 2.71
N ALA A 225 2.23 15.29 2.86
CA ALA A 225 1.64 13.97 2.64
C ALA A 225 0.41 14.08 1.74
N THR A 226 0.21 13.08 0.87
CA THR A 226 -1.13 12.75 0.37
C THR A 226 -1.68 11.56 1.13
N TRP A 227 -2.96 11.61 1.48
CA TRP A 227 -3.68 10.54 2.18
C TRP A 227 -5.19 10.63 1.95
N ARG A 228 -5.91 9.51 2.10
CA ARG A 228 -7.35 9.45 1.81
C ARG A 228 -8.22 9.74 3.04
N ASP A 229 -9.12 10.71 2.93
CA ASP A 229 -10.11 11.08 3.93
C ASP A 229 -11.52 10.76 3.37
N GLY A 230 -12.01 9.55 3.64
CA GLY A 230 -13.24 9.02 3.04
C GLY A 230 -13.11 8.81 1.53
N ASP A 231 -13.92 9.54 0.76
CA ASP A 231 -13.90 9.51 -0.72
C ASP A 231 -13.00 10.61 -1.32
N GLN A 232 -12.27 11.38 -0.51
CA GLN A 232 -11.42 12.47 -0.96
C GLN A 232 -9.93 12.14 -0.78
N CYS A 233 -9.11 12.55 -1.75
CA CYS A 233 -7.67 12.66 -1.51
C CYS A 233 -7.35 14.03 -0.90
N VAL A 234 -6.51 14.03 0.13
CA VAL A 234 -6.06 15.22 0.85
C VAL A 234 -4.56 15.40 0.65
N LEU A 235 -4.14 16.63 0.31
CA LEU A 235 -2.78 17.11 0.47
C LEU A 235 -2.66 17.81 1.83
N GLU A 236 -1.74 17.37 2.68
CA GLU A 236 -1.53 17.92 4.01
C GLU A 236 -0.06 18.20 4.30
N SER A 237 0.22 19.43 4.71
CA SER A 237 1.54 19.91 5.14
C SER A 237 1.60 19.98 6.65
N MET A 238 2.62 19.35 7.24
CA MET A 238 2.76 19.19 8.69
C MET A 238 4.19 19.40 9.17
N ILE A 239 4.35 19.70 10.46
CA ILE A 239 5.63 19.62 11.17
C ILE A 239 5.57 18.57 12.28
N PHE A 240 6.71 17.93 12.55
CA PHE A 240 6.83 16.96 13.63
C PHE A 240 7.63 17.52 14.80
N ASN A 241 7.05 17.44 16.01
CA ASN A 241 7.63 17.97 17.24
C ASN A 241 7.71 16.87 18.31
N ALA A 242 8.67 15.96 18.15
CA ALA A 242 9.06 14.95 19.15
C ALA A 242 7.92 14.08 19.74
N GLY A 243 6.90 13.79 18.92
CA GLY A 243 5.76 12.96 19.27
C GLY A 243 4.41 13.57 18.89
N THR A 244 4.35 14.89 18.65
CA THR A 244 3.17 15.56 18.11
C THR A 244 3.36 15.92 16.63
N TRP A 245 2.24 15.92 15.90
CA TRP A 245 2.14 16.41 14.53
C TRP A 245 1.28 17.67 14.54
N ASP A 246 1.82 18.76 14.03
CA ASP A 246 1.08 20.02 13.90
C ASP A 246 0.79 20.26 12.41
N SER A 247 -0.49 20.26 12.05
CA SER A 247 -0.94 20.54 10.69
C SER A 247 -0.80 22.04 10.39
N LEU A 248 -0.14 22.36 9.27
CA LEU A 248 0.04 23.73 8.78
C LEU A 248 -1.05 24.10 7.77
N ALA A 249 -1.38 23.16 6.88
CA ALA A 249 -2.41 23.31 5.86
C ALA A 249 -2.91 21.94 5.43
N LYS A 250 -4.23 21.78 5.30
CA LYS A 250 -4.90 20.56 4.84
C LYS A 250 -5.89 20.93 3.74
N HIS A 251 -5.76 20.33 2.56
CA HIS A 251 -6.56 20.65 1.38
C HIS A 251 -7.03 19.39 0.65
N PRO A 252 -8.33 19.19 0.43
CA PRO A 252 -8.82 18.22 -0.54
C PRO A 252 -8.34 18.59 -1.95
N ILE A 253 -7.74 17.65 -2.68
CA ILE A 253 -7.16 17.87 -4.02
C ILE A 253 -7.93 17.16 -5.15
N GLY A 254 -8.74 16.16 -4.79
CA GLY A 254 -9.57 15.37 -5.69
C GLY A 254 -10.43 14.35 -4.94
N ASP A 255 -11.00 13.40 -5.69
CA ASP A 255 -11.49 12.13 -5.15
C ASP A 255 -10.33 11.24 -4.66
N SER A 256 -10.62 10.03 -4.20
CA SER A 256 -9.62 9.08 -3.69
C SER A 256 -8.56 8.67 -4.72
N ASP A 257 -8.85 8.75 -6.01
CA ASP A 257 -7.96 8.21 -7.04
C ASP A 257 -6.73 9.11 -7.22
N ALA A 258 -6.86 10.42 -6.96
CA ALA A 258 -5.75 11.36 -6.93
C ALA A 258 -4.64 11.02 -5.90
N CYS A 259 -4.94 10.20 -4.89
CA CYS A 259 -3.92 9.76 -3.91
C CYS A 259 -3.01 8.64 -4.44
N TYR A 260 -3.30 8.06 -5.62
CA TYR A 260 -2.42 7.12 -6.31
C TYR A 260 -1.35 7.81 -7.18
N GLU A 261 -1.55 9.10 -7.50
CA GLU A 261 -0.58 9.92 -8.25
C GLU A 261 0.62 10.31 -7.38
N ASP A 262 1.74 10.69 -8.03
CA ASP A 262 2.92 11.16 -7.29
C ASP A 262 2.60 12.43 -6.49
N ILE A 263 3.29 12.61 -5.36
CA ILE A 263 3.08 13.77 -4.50
C ILE A 263 3.56 15.07 -5.16
N ASP A 264 4.56 15.02 -6.05
CA ASP A 264 5.06 16.19 -6.77
C ASP A 264 4.11 16.62 -7.88
N ASP A 265 3.45 15.67 -8.55
CA ASP A 265 2.37 15.93 -9.51
C ASP A 265 1.14 16.52 -8.79
N ASN A 266 0.76 15.96 -7.64
CA ASN A 266 -0.32 16.49 -6.79
C ASN A 266 -0.03 17.92 -6.28
N ILE A 267 1.21 18.20 -5.84
CA ILE A 267 1.64 19.55 -5.44
C ILE A 267 1.58 20.51 -6.64
N SER A 268 2.04 20.09 -7.81
CA SER A 268 2.06 20.92 -9.03
C SER A 268 0.63 21.23 -9.51
N ALA A 269 -0.24 20.23 -9.56
CA ALA A 269 -1.66 20.40 -9.90
C ALA A 269 -2.39 21.29 -8.89
N PHE A 270 -2.05 21.22 -7.59
CA PHE A 270 -2.61 22.12 -6.58
C PHE A 270 -2.17 23.58 -6.79
N LYS A 271 -0.89 23.83 -7.14
CA LYS A 271 -0.37 25.17 -7.47
C LYS A 271 -1.10 25.74 -8.69
N SER A 272 -1.19 25.02 -9.80
CA SER A 272 -1.86 25.52 -11.01
C SER A 272 -3.37 25.73 -10.86
N LYS A 273 -4.07 24.89 -10.07
CA LYS A 273 -5.48 25.15 -9.73
C LYS A 273 -5.66 26.47 -8.96
N ARG A 274 -4.72 26.84 -8.07
CA ARG A 274 -4.71 28.11 -7.32
C ARG A 274 -4.44 29.32 -8.21
N GLU A 275 -3.54 29.19 -9.19
CA GLU A 275 -3.27 30.23 -10.20
C GLU A 275 -4.54 30.55 -11.00
N MET A 276 -5.24 29.52 -11.50
CA MET A 276 -6.49 29.68 -12.26
C MET A 276 -7.66 30.26 -11.43
N SER A 277 -7.71 30.01 -10.12
CA SER A 277 -8.72 30.64 -9.25
C SER A 277 -8.36 32.08 -8.88
N GLY A 278 -7.07 32.38 -8.68
CA GLY A 278 -6.59 33.75 -8.44
C GLY A 278 -6.84 34.69 -9.63
N ALA A 279 -6.68 34.19 -10.86
CA ALA A 279 -6.92 34.97 -12.08
C ALA A 279 -8.40 35.37 -12.32
N ASN A 280 -9.35 34.79 -11.58
CA ASN A 280 -10.80 35.06 -11.73
C ASN A 280 -11.41 35.94 -10.61
N GLU A 281 -10.65 36.31 -9.58
CA GLU A 281 -11.16 37.19 -8.52
C GLU A 281 -10.91 38.67 -8.82
N VAL A 282 -11.86 39.31 -9.51
CA VAL A 282 -11.98 40.78 -9.52
C VAL A 282 -12.31 41.23 -8.08
N PRO A 283 -11.47 42.04 -7.41
CA PRO A 283 -11.67 42.38 -6.01
C PRO A 283 -12.84 43.38 -5.85
N ALA A 284 -13.97 42.88 -5.36
CA ALA A 284 -15.10 43.70 -4.94
C ALA A 284 -14.73 44.52 -3.68
N SER A 285 -14.21 45.73 -3.91
CA SER A 285 -13.93 46.73 -2.87
C SER A 285 -15.15 46.97 -1.96
N GLY A 286 -14.94 46.85 -0.64
CA GLY A 286 -16.05 46.82 0.33
C GLY A 286 -15.67 47.19 1.77
N ASN A 287 -14.70 48.08 1.98
CA ASN A 287 -14.35 48.56 3.32
C ASN A 287 -15.52 49.32 3.98
N LYS A 288 -15.98 48.87 5.16
CA LYS A 288 -16.33 49.78 6.27
C LYS A 288 -16.38 49.08 7.64
N SER A 289 -15.79 49.75 8.62
CA SER A 289 -15.71 49.36 10.03
C SER A 289 -16.74 50.13 10.89
N ALA A 290 -16.91 49.66 12.13
CA ALA A 290 -17.74 50.22 13.21
C ALA A 290 -19.27 50.06 13.02
N ASN A 291 -20.09 49.84 14.06
CA ASN A 291 -19.89 50.20 15.47
C ASN A 291 -20.59 49.23 16.46
N ALA A 292 -20.38 49.44 17.76
CA ALA A 292 -20.89 48.59 18.84
C ALA A 292 -22.30 48.93 19.38
N ASP A 293 -22.76 48.05 20.28
CA ASP A 293 -23.64 48.29 21.44
C ASP A 293 -25.16 47.97 21.44
N HIS A 294 -25.55 47.48 22.63
CA HIS A 294 -26.89 47.36 23.25
C HIS A 294 -27.87 46.21 22.89
N ALA A 295 -27.56 45.04 23.46
CA ALA A 295 -28.32 44.41 24.55
C ALA A 295 -29.87 44.44 24.57
N LYS A 296 -30.46 43.23 24.66
CA LYS A 296 -31.31 42.87 25.81
C LYS A 296 -31.45 41.36 26.01
N ALA A 297 -31.37 40.93 27.27
CA ALA A 297 -31.68 39.55 27.67
C ALA A 297 -33.18 39.39 27.96
N GLN A 298 -33.70 38.18 27.74
CA GLN A 298 -34.83 37.66 28.49
C GLN A 298 -34.54 36.22 28.90
N THR A 299 -34.64 35.97 30.20
CA THR A 299 -34.42 34.69 30.87
C THR A 299 -35.75 34.22 31.42
N ASP A 300 -36.05 32.93 31.33
CA ASP A 300 -37.05 32.30 32.22
C ASP A 300 -36.65 30.85 32.57
N GLN A 301 -37.14 30.39 33.74
CA GLN A 301 -36.73 29.18 34.47
C GLN A 301 -37.95 28.27 34.74
N GLN A 302 -37.87 26.96 35.06
CA GLN A 302 -36.79 25.98 35.33
C GLN A 302 -37.37 24.60 34.82
N PRO A 303 -37.07 23.38 35.34
CA PRO A 303 -35.95 22.81 36.11
C PRO A 303 -35.20 21.66 35.38
N PRO A 304 -34.08 21.15 35.95
CA PRO A 304 -33.19 20.22 35.23
C PRO A 304 -33.66 18.76 35.28
N ALA A 305 -33.53 18.06 34.16
CA ALA A 305 -33.64 16.61 34.07
C ALA A 305 -32.36 16.02 33.46
N ASN A 306 -31.67 15.19 34.26
CA ASN A 306 -30.58 14.27 33.93
C ASN A 306 -29.74 14.53 32.67
N VAL A 307 -28.49 14.94 32.89
CA VAL A 307 -27.39 14.81 31.92
C VAL A 307 -27.24 13.33 31.54
N SER A 308 -27.81 12.95 30.39
CA SER A 308 -27.40 11.73 29.69
C SER A 308 -26.05 12.00 29.06
N GLN A 309 -25.03 11.24 29.44
CA GLN A 309 -23.72 11.29 28.81
C GLN A 309 -23.84 10.73 27.39
N SER A 310 -23.99 11.59 26.39
CA SER A 310 -23.78 11.23 24.99
C SER A 310 -22.29 10.98 24.77
N ALA A 311 -21.86 9.75 25.06
CA ALA A 311 -20.51 9.28 24.78
C ALA A 311 -20.32 9.23 23.26
N GLY A 312 -19.82 10.34 22.70
CA GLY A 312 -19.22 10.38 21.36
C GLY A 312 -17.88 9.68 21.38
N MET A 313 -17.90 8.36 21.56
CA MET A 313 -16.76 7.46 21.53
C MET A 313 -17.07 6.40 20.48
N THR A 314 -16.12 6.14 19.58
CA THR A 314 -16.35 5.42 18.32
C THR A 314 -16.96 4.03 18.54
N GLU A 315 -17.90 3.63 17.68
CA GLU A 315 -18.83 2.49 17.84
C GLU A 315 -18.16 1.10 17.99
N TYR A 316 -16.84 1.00 17.82
CA TYR A 316 -16.10 -0.26 17.70
C TYR A 316 -14.91 -0.42 18.67
N ASP A 317 -15.04 0.03 19.92
CA ASP A 317 -14.05 -0.24 20.99
C ASP A 317 -14.17 -1.66 21.59
N ASN A 318 -15.11 -2.49 21.12
CA ASN A 318 -15.31 -3.86 21.58
C ASN A 318 -14.59 -4.88 20.69
N ILE A 319 -13.54 -5.52 21.23
CA ILE A 319 -12.74 -6.55 20.55
C ILE A 319 -13.56 -7.68 19.92
N ASN A 320 -14.68 -8.09 20.53
CA ASN A 320 -15.52 -9.15 19.98
C ASN A 320 -16.35 -8.67 18.78
N VAL A 321 -16.65 -7.37 18.70
CA VAL A 321 -17.36 -6.78 17.56
C VAL A 321 -16.41 -6.62 16.37
N ALA A 322 -15.17 -6.14 16.61
CA ALA A 322 -14.13 -6.10 15.58
C ALA A 322 -13.81 -7.51 15.04
N ALA A 323 -13.54 -8.49 15.91
CA ALA A 323 -13.28 -9.87 15.48
C ALA A 323 -14.46 -10.52 14.73
N LEU A 324 -15.70 -10.07 14.97
CA LEU A 324 -16.87 -10.54 14.22
C LEU A 324 -16.98 -9.86 12.84
N LEU A 325 -16.59 -8.58 12.75
CA LEU A 325 -16.50 -7.83 11.50
C LEU A 325 -15.47 -8.49 10.58
N ASP A 326 -14.22 -8.66 11.05
CA ASP A 326 -13.13 -9.31 10.30
C ASP A 326 -13.53 -10.71 9.78
N LEU A 327 -14.26 -11.47 10.61
CA LEU A 327 -14.73 -12.81 10.27
C LEU A 327 -15.81 -12.80 9.17
N TYR A 328 -16.78 -11.89 9.24
CA TYR A 328 -17.78 -11.71 8.18
C TYR A 328 -17.13 -11.21 6.89
N GLU A 329 -16.22 -10.25 6.98
CA GLU A 329 -15.52 -9.67 5.84
C GLU A 329 -14.70 -10.71 5.07
N ALA A 330 -13.84 -11.46 5.76
CA ALA A 330 -13.06 -12.53 5.16
C ALA A 330 -13.93 -13.66 4.58
N TYR A 331 -15.08 -13.95 5.20
CA TYR A 331 -16.02 -14.96 4.70
C TYR A 331 -16.73 -14.50 3.42
N ASP A 332 -17.14 -13.23 3.33
CA ASP A 332 -17.77 -12.67 2.12
C ASP A 332 -16.80 -12.64 0.94
N PHE A 333 -15.50 -12.36 1.18
CA PHE A 333 -14.45 -12.51 0.16
C PHE A 333 -14.32 -13.95 -0.36
N ILE A 334 -14.26 -14.94 0.54
CA ILE A 334 -14.18 -16.37 0.17
C ILE A 334 -15.42 -16.80 -0.62
N ARG A 335 -16.60 -16.34 -0.20
CA ARG A 335 -17.87 -16.61 -0.88
C ARG A 335 -17.93 -15.96 -2.26
N ALA A 336 -17.39 -14.75 -2.44
CA ALA A 336 -17.25 -14.10 -3.74
C ALA A 336 -16.29 -14.88 -4.65
N CYS A 337 -15.11 -15.26 -4.14
CA CYS A 337 -14.15 -16.13 -4.83
C CYS A 337 -14.77 -17.46 -5.31
N PHE A 338 -15.57 -18.12 -4.47
CA PHE A 338 -16.28 -19.34 -4.84
C PHE A 338 -17.31 -19.08 -5.94
N LYS A 339 -18.26 -18.16 -5.70
CA LYS A 339 -19.36 -17.84 -6.63
C LYS A 339 -18.90 -17.36 -7.99
N ALA A 340 -17.78 -16.64 -8.08
CA ALA A 340 -17.26 -16.09 -9.33
C ALA A 340 -17.07 -17.16 -10.42
N ARG A 341 -16.76 -18.41 -10.03
CA ARG A 341 -16.57 -19.55 -10.96
C ARG A 341 -17.16 -20.88 -10.47
N GLU A 342 -18.16 -20.86 -9.58
CA GLU A 342 -18.74 -22.06 -8.94
C GLU A 342 -19.15 -23.14 -9.96
N ASN A 343 -19.74 -22.72 -11.09
CA ASN A 343 -20.22 -23.60 -12.17
C ASN A 343 -19.30 -23.61 -13.41
N GLN A 344 -18.03 -23.19 -13.28
CA GLN A 344 -17.10 -23.08 -14.41
C GLN A 344 -15.76 -23.75 -14.11
N PHE A 345 -15.21 -24.51 -15.07
CA PHE A 345 -13.87 -25.08 -14.96
C PHE A 345 -12.81 -24.19 -15.65
N PRO A 346 -11.62 -23.99 -15.04
CA PRO A 346 -11.30 -24.28 -13.65
C PRO A 346 -11.96 -23.27 -12.70
N ALA A 347 -12.41 -23.76 -11.54
CA ALA A 347 -12.93 -22.94 -10.47
C ALA A 347 -11.79 -22.28 -9.67
N TYR A 348 -12.11 -21.16 -9.01
CA TYR A 348 -11.22 -20.50 -8.05
C TYR A 348 -11.12 -21.33 -6.76
N LEU A 349 -12.26 -21.58 -6.12
CA LEU A 349 -12.42 -22.49 -4.99
C LEU A 349 -13.32 -23.67 -5.38
N SER A 350 -12.99 -24.85 -4.85
CA SER A 350 -13.84 -26.05 -4.94
C SER A 350 -14.94 -26.03 -3.88
N GLN A 351 -15.98 -26.85 -4.08
CA GLN A 351 -17.02 -27.06 -3.06
C GLN A 351 -16.45 -27.55 -1.73
N GLN A 352 -15.36 -28.33 -1.73
CA GLN A 352 -14.70 -28.79 -0.51
C GLN A 352 -13.97 -27.66 0.23
N GLU A 353 -13.29 -26.76 -0.50
CA GLU A 353 -12.66 -25.57 0.07
C GLU A 353 -13.71 -24.62 0.68
N MET A 354 -14.83 -24.39 -0.03
CA MET A 354 -15.94 -23.56 0.45
C MET A 354 -16.65 -24.17 1.67
N ALA A 355 -16.99 -25.47 1.64
CA ALA A 355 -17.66 -26.14 2.75
C ALA A 355 -16.79 -26.18 4.03
N LYS A 356 -15.45 -26.26 3.89
CA LYS A 356 -14.55 -26.09 5.03
C LYS A 356 -14.63 -24.67 5.59
N ALA A 357 -14.52 -23.65 4.73
CA ALA A 357 -14.59 -22.26 5.16
C ALA A 357 -15.92 -21.93 5.85
N GLU A 358 -17.06 -22.43 5.35
CA GLU A 358 -18.38 -22.28 5.99
C GLU A 358 -18.44 -22.95 7.37
N ALA A 359 -17.87 -24.15 7.52
CA ALA A 359 -17.82 -24.84 8.81
C ALA A 359 -16.94 -24.11 9.85
N ASP A 360 -15.77 -23.62 9.43
CA ASP A 360 -14.88 -22.85 10.30
C ASP A 360 -15.48 -21.47 10.65
N PHE A 361 -16.16 -20.83 9.70
CA PHE A 361 -16.90 -19.57 9.90
C PHE A 361 -18.00 -19.70 10.94
N LEU A 362 -18.91 -20.67 10.80
CA LEU A 362 -20.03 -20.89 11.73
C LEU A 362 -19.55 -21.24 13.15
N LYS A 363 -18.44 -21.99 13.26
CA LYS A 363 -17.80 -22.33 14.53
C LYS A 363 -17.26 -21.10 15.24
N ASP A 364 -16.58 -20.22 14.51
CA ASP A 364 -15.92 -19.05 15.08
C ASP A 364 -16.91 -17.89 15.34
N GLU A 365 -17.96 -17.73 14.50
CA GLU A 365 -19.11 -16.84 14.77
C GLU A 365 -19.76 -17.21 16.12
N ALA A 366 -20.04 -18.50 16.32
CA ALA A 366 -20.62 -19.01 17.56
C ALA A 366 -19.68 -18.85 18.78
N GLU A 367 -18.36 -18.96 18.60
CA GLU A 367 -17.41 -18.70 19.71
C GLU A 367 -17.38 -17.22 20.08
N ILE A 368 -17.41 -16.29 19.12
CA ILE A 368 -17.42 -14.84 19.38
C ILE A 368 -18.74 -14.41 20.04
N LEU A 369 -19.89 -14.78 19.48
CA LEU A 369 -21.20 -14.42 20.03
C LEU A 369 -21.44 -15.02 21.43
N LYS A 370 -20.78 -16.13 21.76
CA LYS A 370 -20.79 -16.70 23.11
C LYS A 370 -19.96 -15.88 24.12
N ARG A 371 -18.94 -15.13 23.66
CA ARG A 371 -18.11 -14.26 24.52
C ARG A 371 -18.82 -12.95 24.87
N ASP A 372 -19.60 -12.39 23.95
CA ASP A 372 -20.47 -11.24 24.20
C ASP A 372 -21.84 -11.39 23.52
N PRO A 373 -22.85 -11.94 24.22
CA PRO A 373 -24.20 -12.14 23.66
C PRO A 373 -24.99 -10.85 23.36
N ARG A 374 -24.42 -9.67 23.63
CA ARG A 374 -25.07 -8.36 23.40
C ARG A 374 -24.77 -7.80 22.01
N ILE A 375 -23.89 -8.44 21.23
CA ILE A 375 -23.53 -7.99 19.89
C ILE A 375 -24.73 -8.16 18.95
N ASP A 376 -25.17 -7.07 18.31
CA ASP A 376 -26.09 -7.15 17.17
C ASP A 376 -25.35 -7.70 15.95
N LYS A 377 -25.40 -9.03 15.80
CA LYS A 377 -24.77 -9.72 14.68
C LYS A 377 -25.31 -9.29 13.31
N GLN A 378 -26.56 -8.79 13.23
CA GLN A 378 -27.14 -8.32 11.98
C GLN A 378 -26.65 -6.91 11.62
N ALA A 379 -26.35 -6.06 12.60
CA ALA A 379 -25.65 -4.80 12.35
C ALA A 379 -24.22 -5.05 11.85
N VAL A 380 -23.44 -5.90 12.53
CA VAL A 380 -22.05 -6.20 12.15
C VAL A 380 -21.98 -6.89 10.77
N SER A 381 -22.86 -7.86 10.49
CA SER A 381 -22.91 -8.53 9.18
C SER A 381 -23.30 -7.59 8.04
N ARG A 382 -24.25 -6.66 8.25
CA ARG A 382 -24.57 -5.62 7.26
C ARG A 382 -23.39 -4.71 7.02
N ARG A 383 -22.69 -4.29 8.08
CA ARG A 383 -21.53 -3.39 7.97
C ARG A 383 -20.37 -4.02 7.21
N ALA A 384 -20.03 -5.28 7.51
CA ALA A 384 -19.05 -6.05 6.74
C ALA A 384 -19.43 -6.14 5.26
N HIS A 385 -20.71 -6.39 4.96
CA HIS A 385 -21.19 -6.47 3.59
C HIS A 385 -21.16 -5.12 2.86
N GLU A 386 -21.47 -4.01 3.53
CA GLU A 386 -21.33 -2.65 2.98
C GLU A 386 -19.88 -2.35 2.60
N LEU A 387 -18.94 -2.55 3.55
CA LEU A 387 -17.52 -2.28 3.38
C LEU A 387 -16.91 -3.10 2.22
N ASN A 388 -17.28 -4.38 2.11
CA ASN A 388 -16.79 -5.27 1.07
C ASN A 388 -17.66 -5.34 -0.19
N SER A 389 -18.76 -4.58 -0.27
CA SER A 389 -19.71 -4.64 -1.40
C SER A 389 -19.02 -4.39 -2.74
N PHE A 390 -18.16 -3.37 -2.81
CA PHE A 390 -17.40 -3.02 -4.01
C PHE A 390 -16.40 -4.11 -4.40
N PHE A 391 -15.55 -4.54 -3.46
CA PHE A 391 -14.51 -5.54 -3.72
C PHE A 391 -15.08 -6.92 -4.07
N THR A 392 -16.10 -7.38 -3.34
CA THR A 392 -16.76 -8.66 -3.64
C THR A 392 -17.50 -8.64 -4.97
N THR A 393 -18.13 -7.51 -5.34
CA THR A 393 -18.72 -7.32 -6.67
C THR A 393 -17.67 -7.32 -7.77
N ALA A 394 -16.54 -6.64 -7.56
CA ALA A 394 -15.42 -6.63 -8.52
C ALA A 394 -14.82 -8.05 -8.70
N ILE A 395 -14.69 -8.84 -7.63
CA ILE A 395 -14.24 -10.23 -7.68
C ILE A 395 -15.21 -11.10 -8.49
N LEU A 396 -16.52 -10.97 -8.23
CA LEU A 396 -17.56 -11.69 -8.94
C LEU A 396 -17.55 -11.36 -10.44
N VAL A 397 -17.65 -10.08 -10.80
CA VAL A 397 -17.73 -9.62 -12.19
C VAL A 397 -16.48 -10.02 -12.97
N ASN A 398 -15.28 -9.68 -12.47
CA ASN A 398 -14.04 -9.99 -13.17
C ASN A 398 -13.77 -11.50 -13.25
N GLY A 399 -14.08 -12.25 -12.19
CA GLY A 399 -13.87 -13.70 -12.14
C GLY A 399 -14.83 -14.51 -13.01
N MET A 400 -16.05 -14.00 -13.24
CA MET A 400 -17.01 -14.59 -14.18
C MET A 400 -16.58 -14.39 -15.64
N LEU A 401 -16.00 -13.23 -15.98
CA LEU A 401 -15.64 -12.87 -17.37
C LEU A 401 -14.46 -13.68 -17.92
N LYS A 402 -13.37 -13.84 -17.15
CA LYS A 402 -12.18 -14.58 -17.61
C LYS A 402 -11.45 -15.28 -16.48
N MET A 403 -10.89 -16.45 -16.78
CA MET A 403 -10.00 -17.15 -15.86
C MET A 403 -8.71 -16.33 -15.61
N ASN A 404 -8.46 -15.98 -14.35
CA ASN A 404 -7.24 -15.34 -13.89
C ASN A 404 -6.56 -16.28 -12.87
N TYR A 405 -5.31 -16.67 -13.15
CA TYR A 405 -4.58 -17.65 -12.35
C TYR A 405 -3.99 -17.06 -11.07
N GLU A 406 -3.60 -15.78 -11.06
CA GLU A 406 -3.18 -15.10 -9.83
C GLU A 406 -4.38 -14.83 -8.92
N HIS A 407 -5.54 -14.45 -9.48
CA HIS A 407 -6.79 -14.34 -8.72
C HIS A 407 -7.19 -15.68 -8.09
N ARG A 408 -7.12 -16.79 -8.86
CA ARG A 408 -7.32 -18.15 -8.33
C ARG A 408 -6.36 -18.46 -7.16
N LYS A 409 -5.09 -18.12 -7.30
CA LYS A 409 -4.05 -18.35 -6.29
C LYS A 409 -4.34 -17.52 -5.04
N ALA A 410 -4.67 -16.24 -5.18
CA ALA A 410 -5.08 -15.37 -4.08
C ALA A 410 -6.31 -15.91 -3.33
N CYS A 411 -7.38 -16.28 -4.05
CA CYS A 411 -8.57 -16.91 -3.46
C CYS A 411 -8.23 -18.17 -2.64
N ARG A 412 -7.34 -19.02 -3.16
CA ARG A 412 -6.91 -20.25 -2.48
C ARG A 412 -6.00 -19.98 -1.28
N THR A 413 -5.10 -19.01 -1.39
CA THR A 413 -4.29 -18.55 -0.25
C THR A 413 -5.20 -18.03 0.85
N LEU A 414 -6.17 -17.17 0.54
CA LEU A 414 -7.15 -16.64 1.50
C LEU A 414 -7.95 -17.78 2.17
N ALA A 415 -8.51 -18.70 1.39
CA ALA A 415 -9.24 -19.86 1.94
C ALA A 415 -8.34 -20.82 2.77
N SER A 416 -7.02 -20.83 2.53
CA SER A 416 -6.07 -21.66 3.30
C SER A 416 -5.66 -21.05 4.65
N ILE A 417 -5.73 -19.73 4.79
CA ILE A 417 -5.43 -18.99 6.04
C ILE A 417 -6.69 -18.60 6.83
N PHE A 418 -7.87 -18.93 6.31
CA PHE A 418 -9.15 -18.74 6.99
C PHE A 418 -9.39 -19.85 8.04
N PRO A 419 -9.98 -19.54 9.21
CA PRO A 419 -10.41 -18.21 9.67
C PRO A 419 -9.21 -17.32 10.09
N PRO A 420 -9.30 -15.98 9.92
CA PRO A 420 -8.24 -15.07 10.32
C PRO A 420 -7.95 -15.25 11.82
N GLY A 421 -6.70 -15.53 12.20
CA GLY A 421 -6.36 -16.19 13.46
C GLY A 421 -6.89 -15.56 14.75
N ILE A 422 -8.08 -15.98 15.20
CA ILE A 422 -8.79 -15.47 16.39
C ILE A 422 -8.13 -15.94 17.72
N GLU A 423 -6.96 -16.58 17.65
CA GLU A 423 -6.22 -17.08 18.82
C GLU A 423 -5.67 -15.95 19.71
N ASN A 424 -5.52 -14.73 19.20
CA ASN A 424 -5.18 -13.55 20.00
C ASN A 424 -6.23 -13.26 21.10
N ALA A 425 -7.49 -13.66 20.91
CA ALA A 425 -8.54 -13.56 21.92
C ALA A 425 -8.53 -14.71 22.95
N ARG A 426 -7.67 -15.74 22.79
CA ARG A 426 -7.53 -16.87 23.74
C ARG A 426 -6.44 -16.66 24.80
N LEU A 427 -5.69 -15.56 24.77
CA LEU A 427 -4.60 -15.28 25.72
C LEU A 427 -5.03 -14.50 26.97
N LYS A 428 -5.77 -15.17 27.87
CA LYS A 428 -5.43 -15.27 29.32
C LYS A 428 -6.43 -16.16 30.06
N LYS A 429 -6.12 -17.46 30.15
CA LYS A 429 -6.69 -18.32 31.19
C LYS A 429 -6.24 -17.76 32.55
N ARG A 430 -7.17 -17.51 33.47
CA ARG A 430 -6.92 -16.93 34.81
C ARG A 430 -5.75 -17.63 35.53
N GLU A 431 -4.63 -16.94 35.68
CA GLU A 431 -3.73 -17.13 36.83
C GLU A 431 -4.03 -16.07 37.90
N LYS A 432 -3.69 -16.41 39.14
CA LYS A 432 -4.30 -15.84 40.34
C LYS A 432 -3.97 -14.35 40.53
N GLN A 433 -4.93 -13.64 41.13
CA GLN A 433 -4.74 -12.29 41.65
C GLN A 433 -3.49 -12.21 42.53
N ASN A 434 -2.67 -11.20 42.31
CA ASN A 434 -1.92 -10.56 43.37
C ASN A 434 -2.26 -9.07 43.36
N THR A 435 -2.58 -8.54 44.54
CA THR A 435 -3.11 -7.19 44.75
C THR A 435 -1.98 -6.16 44.71
N GLY A 436 -2.03 -5.24 43.74
CA GLY A 436 -1.22 -4.04 43.70
C GLY A 436 -2.00 -2.95 42.97
N GLY A 437 -2.52 -1.97 43.71
CA GLY A 437 -3.43 -0.95 43.18
C GLY A 437 -2.71 0.09 42.32
N GLY A 438 -3.11 0.19 41.06
CA GLY A 438 -2.82 1.31 40.16
C GLY A 438 -3.93 1.36 39.11
N LEU A 439 -4.39 2.56 38.74
CA LEU A 439 -5.44 2.72 37.73
C LEU A 439 -4.93 2.21 36.38
N ILE A 440 -5.42 1.05 35.94
CA ILE A 440 -5.17 0.54 34.59
C ILE A 440 -6.19 1.20 33.68
N VAL A 441 -5.74 2.19 32.90
CA VAL A 441 -6.47 2.67 31.72
C VAL A 441 -6.53 1.51 30.72
N PRO A 442 -7.71 1.07 30.24
CA PRO A 442 -7.80 0.02 29.24
C PRO A 442 -7.14 0.48 27.93
N GLN A 443 -6.07 -0.20 27.52
CA GLN A 443 -5.46 -0.03 26.22
C GLN A 443 -6.12 -0.98 25.22
N ASP A 444 -6.42 -0.44 24.03
CA ASP A 444 -7.17 -1.08 22.97
C ASP A 444 -6.41 -2.28 22.36
N PRO A 445 -7.05 -3.46 22.23
CA PRO A 445 -6.43 -4.66 21.66
C PRO A 445 -6.15 -4.61 20.15
N ARG A 446 -6.59 -3.58 19.41
CA ARG A 446 -6.23 -3.34 17.99
C ARG A 446 -4.74 -3.02 17.78
N PHE A 447 -3.97 -2.79 18.84
CA PHE A 447 -2.55 -2.43 18.78
C PHE A 447 -1.61 -3.58 19.24
N ARG A 448 -1.45 -4.63 18.41
CA ARG A 448 -0.42 -5.69 18.59
C ARG A 448 0.20 -6.14 17.27
#